data_AF-A0A8J4H4N4-F1
#
_entry.id   AF-A0A8J4H4N4-F1
#
_cell.length_a   1.000
_cell.length_b   1.000
_cell.length_c   1.000
_cell.angle_alpha   90.00
_cell.angle_beta   90.00
_cell.angle_gamma   90.00
#
_symmetry.space_group_name_H-M   'P 1'
#
loop_
_entity.id
_entity.type
_entity.pdbx_description
1 polymer ?
#
loop_
_entity_poly.entity_id
_entity_poly.type
_entity_poly.pdbx_seq_one_letter_code
_entity_poly.pdbx_strand_id
1 'polypeptide(L)'
;MAPRAEAANVQIRIVWKDAFQVVGEKVQVNPIEAAAPSENAFARLWQRFSERTGEIPHSLPGAYGIHLFGAGCKPGSPCDYLAAVQVSRTDQVPDGMEGAAFPAGLYCVVSRKGVIDEIREAYRFYYDEWLPSSAYTSRPGAEFEYYDERYKGNADPESVMDIWFPIQPKDLPLENRVAAVFVHVSDLRRSAEWYSKLFGLPVLKERLNGGPVYWFDFPGTHLILDADTNNRLDPKWKENMEPLFMLPVRDIDEAYQYLNGKAERLFEPERHGSMAYFNFREPEGKALMACWTAQPSSDPEWTGTSPIRPMIGGVFADVKDLQAAARWYTNLLKLPYDEKMASQSIYAVPVTRGAALLLDHNRHLNGDDFTERFLVETHDIQAALAYVQEQGMRLASELRDVPEMAEFALLDPDGNRIVVAEMK
;
A
#
# COMPACT_ATOMS: atom_id res chain seq x y z
N MET A 1 16.68 2.58 19.66
CA MET A 1 17.19 3.68 20.51
C MET A 1 16.13 4.77 20.43
N ALA A 2 15.41 5.05 21.53
CA ALA A 2 14.33 6.05 21.54
C ALA A 2 14.92 7.47 21.29
N PRO A 3 14.28 8.34 20.51
CA PRO A 3 14.77 9.70 20.33
C PRO A 3 14.70 10.46 21.66
N ARG A 4 15.77 11.18 21.98
CA ARG A 4 15.96 11.95 23.22
C ARG A 4 15.57 13.40 22.96
N ALA A 5 14.79 13.96 23.89
CA ALA A 5 14.34 15.35 24.02
C ALA A 5 13.28 15.82 23.00
N GLU A 6 12.00 15.56 23.32
CA GLU A 6 10.89 16.37 22.83
C GLU A 6 11.11 17.82 23.30
N ALA A 7 11.23 18.78 22.37
CA ALA A 7 11.05 20.18 22.73
C ALA A 7 9.66 20.33 23.37
N ALA A 8 9.52 21.17 24.40
CA ALA A 8 8.40 21.14 25.35
C ALA A 8 6.97 21.22 24.77
N ASN A 9 6.79 21.43 23.46
CA ASN A 9 5.51 21.53 22.75
C ASN A 9 5.46 20.76 21.41
N VAL A 10 6.36 19.81 21.15
CA VAL A 10 6.43 19.04 19.89
C VAL A 10 6.36 17.54 20.15
N GLN A 11 5.40 16.86 19.53
CA GLN A 11 5.29 15.39 19.54
C GLN A 11 5.48 14.82 18.14
N ILE A 12 6.20 13.70 18.03
CA ILE A 12 6.48 13.03 16.76
C ILE A 12 5.82 11.66 16.69
N ARG A 13 5.19 11.38 15.55
CA ARG A 13 4.70 10.04 15.21
C ARG A 13 4.96 9.71 13.76
N ILE A 14 5.20 8.43 13.49
CA ILE A 14 5.33 7.89 12.14
C ILE A 14 4.01 7.19 11.82
N VAL A 15 3.38 7.63 10.74
CA VAL A 15 2.02 7.21 10.40
C VAL A 15 1.97 6.79 8.94
N TRP A 16 1.32 5.67 8.68
CA TRP A 16 0.85 5.36 7.34
C TRP A 16 -0.45 6.13 7.08
N LYS A 17 -0.49 6.93 6.02
CA LYS A 17 -1.71 7.61 5.58
C LYS A 17 -2.15 6.99 4.26
N ASP A 18 -3.39 6.56 4.20
CA ASP A 18 -4.00 6.06 2.97
C ASP A 18 -4.13 7.17 1.92
N ALA A 19 -4.34 6.76 0.67
CA ALA A 19 -4.60 7.70 -0.41
C ALA A 19 -5.83 8.54 -0.06
N PHE A 20 -5.76 9.83 -0.35
CA PHE A 20 -6.82 10.75 0.02
C PHE A 20 -7.04 11.77 -1.10
N GLN A 21 -8.27 12.24 -1.19
CA GLN A 21 -8.69 13.25 -2.14
C GLN A 21 -9.17 14.47 -1.38
N VAL A 22 -8.91 15.64 -1.93
CA VAL A 22 -9.28 16.91 -1.33
C VAL A 22 -9.93 17.82 -2.37
N VAL A 23 -10.78 18.72 -1.90
CA VAL A 23 -11.34 19.82 -2.70
C VAL A 23 -11.06 21.12 -1.95
N GLY A 24 -10.57 22.13 -2.68
CA GLY A 24 -10.12 23.35 -2.04
C GLY A 24 -9.92 24.53 -2.98
N GLU A 25 -9.59 25.69 -2.39
CA GLU A 25 -9.17 26.87 -3.12
C GLU A 25 -7.64 26.96 -3.17
N LYS A 26 -7.12 27.25 -4.37
CA LYS A 26 -5.69 27.37 -4.62
C LYS A 26 -5.27 28.82 -4.70
N VAL A 27 -4.08 29.13 -4.19
CA VAL A 27 -3.41 30.40 -4.41
C VAL A 27 -1.93 30.16 -4.69
N GLN A 28 -1.34 30.97 -5.56
CA GLN A 28 0.10 30.97 -5.73
C GLN A 28 0.72 31.82 -4.61
N VAL A 29 1.66 31.23 -3.87
CA VAL A 29 2.34 31.91 -2.76
C VAL A 29 3.84 31.98 -3.00
N ASN A 30 4.47 33.00 -2.43
CA ASN A 30 5.91 33.02 -2.23
C ASN A 30 6.19 32.58 -0.78
N PRO A 31 6.89 31.46 -0.53
CA PRO A 31 7.12 30.96 0.83
C PRO A 31 7.93 31.92 1.71
N ILE A 32 8.65 32.88 1.10
CA ILE A 32 9.46 33.88 1.79
C ILE A 32 8.70 35.21 1.89
N GLU A 33 7.47 35.17 2.41
CA GLU A 33 6.79 36.40 2.84
C GLU A 33 7.24 36.78 4.26
N ALA A 34 7.55 38.07 4.44
CA ALA A 34 7.96 38.67 5.72
C ALA A 34 6.79 38.84 6.71
N ALA A 35 5.55 38.74 6.23
CA ALA A 35 4.35 38.83 7.06
C ALA A 35 4.12 37.57 7.89
N ALA A 36 3.50 37.74 9.06
CA ALA A 36 3.13 36.64 9.95
C ALA A 36 2.19 35.64 9.24
N PRO A 37 2.30 34.32 9.52
CA PRO A 37 1.37 33.30 9.03
C PRO A 37 -0.11 33.67 9.15
N SER A 38 -0.49 34.34 10.23
CA SER A 38 -1.86 34.81 10.49
C SER A 38 -2.34 36.00 9.65
N GLU A 39 -1.47 36.69 8.91
CA GLU A 39 -1.79 37.95 8.21
C GLU A 39 -1.45 37.93 6.71
N ASN A 40 -0.85 36.85 6.23
CA ASN A 40 -0.28 36.76 4.89
C ASN A 40 -1.28 36.21 3.85
N ALA A 41 -0.79 35.88 2.66
CA ALA A 41 -1.63 35.33 1.59
C ALA A 41 -2.39 34.05 2.00
N PHE A 42 -1.83 33.23 2.89
CA PHE A 42 -2.48 32.01 3.40
C PHE A 42 -3.68 32.36 4.28
N ALA A 43 -3.53 33.31 5.22
CA ALA A 43 -4.64 33.71 6.09
C ALA A 43 -5.84 34.27 5.31
N ARG A 44 -5.57 35.08 4.27
CA ARG A 44 -6.64 35.59 3.38
C ARG A 44 -7.30 34.48 2.57
N LEU A 45 -6.54 33.47 2.13
CA LEU A 45 -7.11 32.29 1.47
C LEU A 45 -8.02 31.52 2.43
N TRP A 46 -7.53 31.21 3.64
CA TRP A 46 -8.29 30.49 4.65
C TRP A 46 -9.57 31.21 5.08
N GLN A 47 -9.54 32.53 5.19
CA GLN A 47 -10.74 33.32 5.49
C GLN A 47 -11.80 33.11 4.40
N ARG A 48 -11.45 33.28 3.11
CA ARG A 48 -12.40 33.06 2.01
C ARG A 48 -12.87 31.61 1.92
N PHE A 49 -11.93 30.67 2.04
CA PHE A 49 -12.23 29.25 1.90
C PHE A 49 -13.17 28.76 3.00
N SER A 50 -12.96 29.19 4.24
CA SER A 50 -13.79 28.75 5.38
C SER A 50 -15.27 29.11 5.19
N GLU A 51 -15.58 30.27 4.62
CA GLU A 51 -16.95 30.70 4.26
C GLU A 51 -17.61 29.80 3.19
N ARG A 52 -16.82 29.09 2.38
CA ARG A 52 -17.28 28.27 1.25
C ARG A 52 -17.19 26.77 1.48
N THR A 53 -16.64 26.31 2.60
CA THR A 53 -16.51 24.87 2.92
C THR A 53 -17.86 24.13 2.85
N GLY A 54 -18.97 24.79 3.18
CA GLY A 54 -20.32 24.24 3.09
C GLY A 54 -20.83 23.98 1.67
N GLU A 55 -20.16 24.48 0.63
CA GLU A 55 -20.47 24.18 -0.77
C GLU A 55 -19.95 22.80 -1.21
N ILE A 56 -19.01 22.21 -0.45
CA ILE A 56 -18.28 21.00 -0.85
C ILE A 56 -19.04 19.75 -0.39
N PRO A 57 -19.62 18.96 -1.32
CA PRO A 57 -20.30 17.73 -0.97
C PRO A 57 -19.28 16.66 -0.53
N HIS A 58 -19.75 15.68 0.25
CA HIS A 58 -18.94 14.54 0.68
C HIS A 58 -17.68 14.89 1.49
N SER A 59 -17.64 16.09 2.07
CA SER A 59 -16.54 16.53 2.92
C SER A 59 -16.47 15.68 4.19
N LEU A 60 -15.23 15.35 4.56
CA LEU A 60 -14.89 14.69 5.81
C LEU A 60 -14.38 15.74 6.81
N PRO A 61 -14.44 15.45 8.13
CA PRO A 61 -13.94 16.36 9.15
C PRO A 61 -12.45 16.73 8.95
N GLY A 62 -12.10 17.93 9.39
CA GLY A 62 -10.75 18.46 9.33
C GLY A 62 -10.45 19.27 8.05
N ALA A 63 -9.37 20.04 8.11
CA ALA A 63 -8.95 20.96 7.07
C ALA A 63 -7.46 20.78 6.77
N TYR A 64 -7.09 21.01 5.51
CA TYR A 64 -5.77 20.75 4.96
C TYR A 64 -5.16 22.02 4.37
N GLY A 65 -3.93 22.35 4.79
CA GLY A 65 -3.09 23.35 4.17
C GLY A 65 -1.97 22.70 3.39
N ILE A 66 -2.08 22.60 2.07
CA ILE A 66 -1.21 21.74 1.26
C ILE A 66 -0.24 22.58 0.45
N HIS A 67 1.06 22.32 0.60
CA HIS A 67 2.08 22.89 -0.26
C HIS A 67 2.27 22.02 -1.51
N LEU A 68 1.90 22.58 -2.66
CA LEU A 68 2.05 21.95 -3.97
C LEU A 68 3.35 22.45 -4.60
N PHE A 69 4.42 21.69 -4.38
CA PHE A 69 5.71 21.96 -5.02
C PHE A 69 5.72 21.35 -6.43
N GLY A 70 6.04 22.17 -7.43
CA GLY A 70 6.32 21.70 -8.78
C GLY A 70 7.59 20.84 -8.82
N ALA A 71 7.69 19.95 -9.81
CA ALA A 71 8.89 19.14 -10.02
C ALA A 71 10.12 20.05 -10.18
N GLY A 72 11.13 19.86 -9.33
CA GLY A 72 12.37 20.64 -9.36
C GLY A 72 12.35 21.97 -8.58
N CYS A 73 11.27 22.29 -7.86
CA CYS A 73 11.24 23.44 -6.96
C CYS A 73 12.30 23.31 -5.84
N LYS A 74 13.05 24.41 -5.60
CA LYS A 74 13.99 24.52 -4.48
C LYS A 74 13.28 25.13 -3.27
N PRO A 75 13.75 24.88 -2.03
CA PRO A 75 13.25 25.59 -0.85
C PRO A 75 13.22 27.11 -1.08
N GLY A 76 12.07 27.74 -0.85
CA GLY A 76 11.84 29.17 -1.11
C GLY A 76 11.36 29.54 -2.52
N SER A 77 11.20 28.58 -3.44
CA SER A 77 10.57 28.84 -4.74
C SER A 77 9.07 29.13 -4.56
N PRO A 78 8.45 30.00 -5.38
CA PRO A 78 7.00 30.12 -5.43
C PRO A 78 6.35 28.74 -5.60
N CYS A 79 5.35 28.46 -4.80
CA CYS A 79 4.58 27.21 -4.87
C CYS A 79 3.10 27.51 -4.85
N ASP A 80 2.32 26.58 -5.37
CA ASP A 80 0.88 26.61 -5.18
C ASP A 80 0.59 26.15 -3.75
N TYR A 81 -0.36 26.81 -3.10
CA TYR A 81 -0.90 26.38 -1.82
C TYR A 81 -2.40 26.16 -1.95
N LEU A 82 -2.86 25.04 -1.40
CA LEU A 82 -4.25 24.64 -1.44
C LEU A 82 -4.81 24.57 -0.03
N ALA A 83 -5.78 25.43 0.28
CA ALA A 83 -6.63 25.28 1.47
C ALA A 83 -7.81 24.38 1.08
N ALA A 84 -7.94 23.23 1.73
CA ALA A 84 -8.86 22.19 1.31
C ALA A 84 -9.51 21.45 2.48
N VAL A 85 -10.57 20.70 2.16
CA VAL A 85 -11.11 19.64 3.02
C VAL A 85 -10.93 18.31 2.31
N GLN A 86 -10.78 17.23 3.06
CA GLN A 86 -10.80 15.89 2.48
C GLN A 86 -12.23 15.55 2.04
N VAL A 87 -12.38 14.88 0.91
CA VAL A 87 -13.66 14.39 0.40
C VAL A 87 -13.59 12.88 0.19
N SER A 88 -14.72 12.18 0.33
CA SER A 88 -14.77 10.75 -0.01
C SER A 88 -14.76 10.49 -1.52
N ARG A 89 -15.12 11.49 -2.33
CA ARG A 89 -15.07 11.47 -3.80
C ARG A 89 -15.03 12.88 -4.38
N THR A 90 -14.49 13.00 -5.60
CA THR A 90 -14.25 14.28 -6.31
C THR A 90 -15.15 14.45 -7.54
N ASP A 91 -16.32 13.81 -7.55
CA ASP A 91 -17.27 13.85 -8.67
C ASP A 91 -17.97 15.21 -8.84
N GLN A 92 -17.97 16.05 -7.80
CA GLN A 92 -18.59 17.38 -7.80
C GLN A 92 -17.66 18.40 -7.13
N VAL A 93 -16.99 19.21 -7.94
CA VAL A 93 -16.09 20.28 -7.49
C VAL A 93 -16.78 21.64 -7.73
N PRO A 94 -17.00 22.47 -6.70
CA PRO A 94 -17.61 23.79 -6.85
C PRO A 94 -16.79 24.73 -7.75
N ASP A 95 -17.47 25.69 -8.39
CA ASP A 95 -16.83 26.68 -9.26
C ASP A 95 -15.76 27.47 -8.50
N GLY A 96 -14.57 27.59 -9.10
CA GLY A 96 -13.42 28.27 -8.51
C GLY A 96 -12.63 27.45 -7.48
N MET A 97 -12.97 26.17 -7.27
CA MET A 97 -12.19 25.21 -6.49
C MET A 97 -11.50 24.18 -7.39
N GLU A 98 -10.51 23.48 -6.83
CA GLU A 98 -9.80 22.39 -7.49
C GLU A 98 -9.86 21.11 -6.64
N GLY A 99 -10.02 19.97 -7.31
CA GLY A 99 -9.87 18.65 -6.72
C GLY A 99 -8.44 18.14 -6.91
N ALA A 100 -7.84 17.55 -5.87
CA ALA A 100 -6.53 16.94 -5.93
C ALA A 100 -6.53 15.58 -5.22
N ALA A 101 -5.74 14.63 -5.73
CA ALA A 101 -5.56 13.31 -5.15
C ALA A 101 -4.10 13.08 -4.78
N PHE A 102 -3.87 12.49 -3.61
CA PHE A 102 -2.53 12.20 -3.10
C PHE A 102 -2.40 10.70 -2.82
N PRO A 103 -1.27 10.09 -3.20
CA PRO A 103 -1.07 8.67 -2.99
C PRO A 103 -0.87 8.35 -1.50
N ALA A 104 -1.20 7.12 -1.15
CA ALA A 104 -0.90 6.56 0.16
C ALA A 104 0.62 6.58 0.42
N GLY A 105 1.00 6.57 1.70
CA GLY A 105 2.38 6.31 2.06
C GLY A 105 2.72 6.70 3.48
N LEU A 106 4.01 6.60 3.78
CA LEU A 106 4.54 6.91 5.10
C LEU A 106 4.72 8.42 5.28
N TYR A 107 4.36 8.90 6.46
CA TYR A 107 4.51 10.28 6.89
C TYR A 107 5.15 10.37 8.28
N CYS A 108 6.01 11.37 8.47
CA CYS A 108 6.32 11.90 9.79
C CYS A 108 5.29 12.97 10.12
N VAL A 109 4.65 12.87 11.28
CA VAL A 109 3.73 13.89 11.77
C VAL A 109 4.38 14.60 12.95
N VAL A 110 4.51 15.91 12.80
CA VAL A 110 4.96 16.82 13.85
C VAL A 110 3.72 17.50 14.42
N SER A 111 3.30 17.10 15.61
CA SER A 111 2.24 17.78 16.33
C SER A 111 2.81 18.93 17.14
N ARG A 112 2.31 20.13 16.90
CA ARG A 112 2.69 21.31 17.66
C ARG A 112 1.48 21.88 18.39
N LYS A 113 1.67 22.20 19.66
CA LYS A 113 0.71 23.00 20.44
C LYS A 113 1.19 24.46 20.50
N GLY A 114 0.32 25.40 20.18
CA GLY A 114 0.61 26.83 20.24
C GLY A 114 -0.09 27.64 19.15
N VAL A 115 0.25 28.93 19.09
CA VAL A 115 -0.31 29.86 18.10
C VAL A 115 0.21 29.59 16.69
N ILE A 116 -0.55 29.98 15.66
CA ILE A 116 -0.23 29.69 14.25
C ILE A 116 1.07 30.33 13.78
N ASP A 117 1.41 31.49 14.33
CA ASP A 117 2.59 32.24 13.89
C ASP A 117 3.92 31.54 14.20
N GLU A 118 3.89 30.59 15.13
CA GLU A 118 5.05 29.79 15.52
C GLU A 118 5.12 28.45 14.75
N ILE A 119 4.23 28.18 13.79
CA ILE A 119 4.22 26.93 13.00
C ILE A 119 5.57 26.63 12.33
N ARG A 120 6.31 27.68 11.95
CA ARG A 120 7.65 27.57 11.34
C ARG A 120 8.66 26.83 12.22
N GLU A 121 8.45 26.81 13.53
CA GLU A 121 9.30 26.05 14.45
C GLU A 121 9.18 24.54 14.26
N ALA A 122 7.98 24.03 13.91
CA ALA A 122 7.77 22.62 13.60
C ALA A 122 8.51 22.21 12.33
N TYR A 123 8.45 23.06 11.29
CA TYR A 123 9.22 22.85 10.05
C TYR A 123 10.72 22.86 10.32
N ARG A 124 11.23 23.84 11.10
CA ARG A 124 12.64 23.91 11.46
C ARG A 124 13.08 22.66 12.23
N PHE A 125 12.31 22.25 13.25
CA PHE A 125 12.57 21.03 14.00
C PHE A 125 12.65 19.80 13.08
N TYR A 126 11.70 19.64 12.16
CA TYR A 126 11.69 18.52 11.23
C TYR A 126 12.94 18.51 10.33
N TYR A 127 13.22 19.63 9.65
CA TYR A 127 14.27 19.70 8.64
C TYR A 127 15.68 19.74 9.24
N ASP A 128 15.89 20.46 10.33
CA ASP A 128 17.22 20.72 10.89
C ASP A 128 17.62 19.68 11.95
N GLU A 129 16.66 19.08 12.65
CA GLU A 129 16.92 18.19 13.78
C GLU A 129 16.48 16.75 13.52
N TRP A 130 15.19 16.53 13.25
CA TRP A 130 14.63 15.18 13.20
C TRP A 130 15.02 14.42 11.93
N LEU A 131 14.77 14.97 10.74
CA LEU A 131 14.99 14.26 9.47
C LEU A 131 16.46 13.84 9.28
N PRO A 132 17.48 14.70 9.54
CA PRO A 132 18.88 14.33 9.39
C PRO A 132 19.30 13.18 10.32
N SER A 133 18.77 13.16 11.55
CA SER A 133 19.10 12.17 12.58
C SER A 133 18.23 10.90 12.53
N SER A 134 17.12 10.93 11.78
CA SER A 134 16.19 9.81 11.68
C SER A 134 16.69 8.68 10.77
N ALA A 135 16.00 7.53 10.84
CA ALA A 135 16.17 6.41 9.90
C ALA A 135 15.42 6.62 8.57
N TYR A 136 14.94 7.83 8.28
CA TYR A 136 14.07 8.14 7.14
C TYR A 136 14.64 9.28 6.29
N THR A 137 14.31 9.27 5.00
CA THR A 137 14.56 10.38 4.08
C THR A 137 13.25 10.90 3.50
N SER A 138 13.25 12.12 2.96
CA SER A 138 12.08 12.65 2.26
C SER A 138 11.80 11.83 0.99
N ARG A 139 10.52 11.72 0.64
CA ARG A 139 10.05 11.15 -0.64
C ARG A 139 9.16 12.17 -1.35
N PRO A 140 8.97 12.05 -2.68
CA PRO A 140 7.92 12.80 -3.36
C PRO A 140 6.54 12.56 -2.71
N GLY A 141 5.78 13.63 -2.54
CA GLY A 141 4.47 13.62 -1.90
C GLY A 141 4.05 15.02 -1.45
N ALA A 142 2.84 15.14 -0.92
CA ALA A 142 2.36 16.39 -0.35
C ALA A 142 2.93 16.61 1.05
N GLU A 143 3.51 17.77 1.27
CA GLU A 143 3.70 18.32 2.62
C GLU A 143 2.46 19.12 2.97
N PHE A 144 1.82 18.81 4.10
CA PHE A 144 0.58 19.47 4.46
C PHE A 144 0.42 19.67 5.96
N GLU A 145 -0.27 20.75 6.29
CA GLU A 145 -0.80 21.07 7.60
C GLU A 145 -2.19 20.44 7.71
N TYR A 146 -2.51 19.85 8.86
CA TYR A 146 -3.81 19.28 9.16
C TYR A 146 -4.36 19.88 10.45
N TYR A 147 -5.59 20.38 10.37
CA TYR A 147 -6.32 21.03 11.45
C TYR A 147 -7.61 20.26 11.72
N ASP A 148 -7.74 19.68 12.90
CA ASP A 148 -8.95 18.99 13.39
C ASP A 148 -9.60 19.75 14.55
N GLU A 149 -10.49 19.12 15.32
CA GLU A 149 -11.17 19.76 16.45
C GLU A 149 -10.24 20.29 17.55
N ARG A 150 -8.97 19.89 17.55
CA ARG A 150 -7.97 20.40 18.52
C ARG A 150 -7.46 21.79 18.13
N TYR A 151 -7.69 22.25 16.91
CA TYR A 151 -7.37 23.61 16.49
C TYR A 151 -8.45 24.60 16.94
N LYS A 152 -8.08 25.55 17.79
CA LYS A 152 -9.02 26.51 18.43
C LYS A 152 -8.95 27.92 17.86
N GLY A 153 -8.04 28.14 16.90
CA GLY A 153 -7.85 29.40 16.20
C GLY A 153 -6.41 29.92 16.24
N ASN A 154 -6.14 30.94 15.41
CA ASN A 154 -4.80 31.45 15.13
C ASN A 154 -4.01 31.89 16.38
N ALA A 155 -4.69 32.53 17.33
CA ALA A 155 -4.09 33.15 18.52
C ALA A 155 -4.29 32.34 19.81
N ASP A 156 -4.94 31.17 19.74
CA ASP A 156 -5.13 30.33 20.92
C ASP A 156 -3.88 29.47 21.18
N PRO A 157 -3.17 29.63 22.31
CA PRO A 157 -1.98 28.83 22.63
C PRO A 157 -2.30 27.35 22.89
N GLU A 158 -3.58 27.01 23.07
CA GLU A 158 -4.05 25.63 23.22
C GLU A 158 -4.42 24.97 21.88
N SER A 159 -4.32 25.68 20.76
CA SER A 159 -4.46 25.10 19.42
C SER A 159 -3.41 24.03 19.17
N VAL A 160 -3.84 22.90 18.61
CA VAL A 160 -2.94 21.86 18.11
C VAL A 160 -3.02 21.80 16.60
N MET A 161 -1.86 21.67 15.96
CA MET A 161 -1.67 21.54 14.53
C MET A 161 -0.79 20.32 14.24
N ASP A 162 -1.15 19.56 13.22
CA ASP A 162 -0.32 18.45 12.75
C ASP A 162 0.31 18.82 11.42
N ILE A 163 1.64 18.77 11.34
CA ILE A 163 2.37 18.98 10.09
C ILE A 163 2.88 17.63 9.60
N TRP A 164 2.44 17.25 8.40
CA TRP A 164 2.69 15.95 7.80
C TRP A 164 3.76 16.07 6.71
N PHE A 165 4.85 15.34 6.89
CA PHE A 165 5.98 15.30 5.98
C PHE A 165 6.10 13.91 5.33
N PRO A 166 6.10 13.80 4.00
CA PRO A 166 6.20 12.52 3.32
C PRO A 166 7.62 11.96 3.49
N ILE A 167 7.71 10.75 4.03
CA ILE A 167 8.99 10.08 4.30
C ILE A 167 9.03 8.68 3.68
N GLN A 168 10.24 8.16 3.51
CA GLN A 168 10.51 6.76 3.23
C GLN A 168 11.71 6.27 4.05
N PRO A 169 11.80 4.98 4.39
CA PRO A 169 12.94 4.46 5.13
C PRO A 169 14.26 4.62 4.35
N LYS A 170 15.36 4.97 5.04
CA LYS A 170 16.72 4.87 4.52
C LYS A 170 17.09 3.39 4.37
N ASP A 171 17.86 3.04 3.35
CA ASP A 171 18.52 1.73 3.21
C ASP A 171 17.57 0.54 3.44
N LEU A 172 16.35 0.60 2.89
CA LEU A 172 15.45 -0.54 2.82
C LEU A 172 15.60 -1.18 1.42
N PRO A 173 16.25 -2.36 1.31
CA PRO A 173 16.48 -2.97 0.01
C PRO A 173 15.23 -3.62 -0.58
N LEU A 174 14.23 -3.94 0.25
CA LEU A 174 12.91 -4.41 -0.16
C LEU A 174 11.99 -3.23 -0.50
N GLU A 175 11.19 -3.34 -1.55
CA GLU A 175 10.08 -2.40 -1.74
C GLU A 175 8.87 -2.85 -0.90
N ASN A 176 8.17 -1.89 -0.31
CA ASN A 176 6.94 -2.15 0.42
C ASN A 176 5.76 -2.37 -0.55
N ARG A 177 5.73 -3.54 -1.20
CA ARG A 177 4.60 -4.06 -1.98
C ARG A 177 4.76 -5.54 -2.26
N VAL A 178 3.66 -6.21 -2.59
CA VAL A 178 3.68 -7.56 -3.17
C VAL A 178 3.82 -7.44 -4.69
N ALA A 179 4.93 -7.90 -5.25
CA ALA A 179 5.18 -7.86 -6.70
C ALA A 179 4.39 -8.94 -7.45
N ALA A 180 4.32 -10.14 -6.88
CA ALA A 180 3.63 -11.26 -7.48
C ALA A 180 3.13 -12.24 -6.41
N VAL A 181 2.01 -12.90 -6.67
CA VAL A 181 1.52 -14.05 -5.89
C VAL A 181 1.87 -15.33 -6.63
N PHE A 182 2.27 -16.36 -5.89
CA PHE A 182 2.51 -17.69 -6.45
C PHE A 182 1.31 -18.59 -6.22
N VAL A 183 0.96 -19.36 -7.27
CA VAL A 183 0.05 -20.49 -7.19
C VAL A 183 0.81 -21.72 -7.68
N HIS A 184 1.00 -22.67 -6.79
CA HIS A 184 1.67 -23.92 -7.09
C HIS A 184 0.68 -24.90 -7.70
N VAL A 185 1.01 -25.45 -8.87
CA VAL A 185 0.10 -26.23 -9.73
C VAL A 185 0.74 -27.54 -10.18
N SER A 186 -0.07 -28.57 -10.39
CA SER A 186 0.43 -29.86 -10.90
C SER A 186 0.56 -29.91 -12.43
N ASP A 187 -0.19 -29.08 -13.15
CA ASP A 187 -0.16 -28.98 -14.62
C ASP A 187 -0.23 -27.52 -15.07
N LEU A 188 0.90 -27.00 -15.54
CA LEU A 188 1.05 -25.60 -15.91
C LEU A 188 0.15 -25.19 -17.08
N ARG A 189 -0.04 -26.06 -18.07
CA ARG A 189 -0.88 -25.76 -19.24
C ARG A 189 -2.34 -25.69 -18.82
N ARG A 190 -2.80 -26.70 -18.08
CA ARG A 190 -4.19 -26.78 -17.58
C ARG A 190 -4.52 -25.56 -16.73
N SER A 191 -3.61 -25.19 -15.82
CA SER A 191 -3.84 -24.05 -14.94
C SER A 191 -3.74 -22.72 -15.70
N ALA A 192 -2.79 -22.55 -16.62
CA ALA A 192 -2.73 -21.36 -17.48
C ALA A 192 -4.03 -21.18 -18.30
N GLU A 193 -4.57 -22.26 -18.88
CA GLU A 193 -5.85 -22.24 -19.59
C GLU A 193 -7.02 -21.88 -18.65
N TRP A 194 -7.05 -22.43 -17.44
CA TRP A 194 -8.09 -22.13 -16.45
C TRP A 194 -8.08 -20.67 -15.99
N TYR A 195 -6.92 -20.14 -15.60
CA TYR A 195 -6.78 -18.74 -15.18
C TYR A 195 -7.00 -17.77 -16.36
N SER A 196 -6.53 -18.12 -17.56
CA SER A 196 -6.83 -17.33 -18.78
C SER A 196 -8.34 -17.25 -19.01
N LYS A 197 -9.06 -18.36 -18.82
CA LYS A 197 -10.52 -18.40 -18.90
C LYS A 197 -11.19 -17.56 -17.80
N LEU A 198 -10.70 -17.60 -16.56
CA LEU A 198 -11.23 -16.80 -15.45
C LEU A 198 -11.19 -15.29 -15.75
N PHE A 199 -10.07 -14.81 -16.29
CA PHE A 199 -9.87 -13.39 -16.56
C PHE A 199 -10.22 -12.95 -17.98
N GLY A 200 -10.68 -13.87 -18.84
CA GLY A 200 -10.95 -13.59 -20.24
C GLY A 200 -9.71 -13.15 -21.02
N LEU A 201 -8.55 -13.76 -20.71
CA LEU A 201 -7.25 -13.48 -21.31
C LEU A 201 -6.87 -14.56 -22.33
N PRO A 202 -6.03 -14.24 -23.32
CA PRO A 202 -5.44 -15.25 -24.19
C PRO A 202 -4.37 -16.06 -23.46
N VAL A 203 -4.26 -17.35 -23.80
CA VAL A 203 -3.13 -18.18 -23.39
C VAL A 203 -1.92 -17.83 -24.26
N LEU A 204 -0.85 -17.35 -23.63
CA LEU A 204 0.40 -16.99 -24.29
C LEU A 204 1.27 -18.23 -24.48
N LYS A 205 1.29 -18.79 -25.70
CA LYS A 205 1.97 -20.06 -25.99
C LYS A 205 3.48 -19.97 -25.79
N GLU A 206 4.07 -18.81 -25.99
CA GLU A 206 5.48 -18.51 -25.76
C GLU A 206 5.90 -18.66 -24.29
N ARG A 207 4.95 -18.55 -23.34
CA ARG A 207 5.18 -18.82 -21.91
C ARG A 207 5.02 -20.30 -21.56
N LEU A 208 4.42 -21.10 -22.43
CA LEU A 208 4.32 -22.56 -22.30
C LEU A 208 5.48 -23.25 -23.04
N ASN A 209 6.70 -22.82 -22.76
CA ASN A 209 7.93 -23.19 -23.47
C ASN A 209 8.67 -24.38 -22.84
N GLY A 210 8.04 -25.11 -21.92
CA GLY A 210 8.65 -26.22 -21.17
C GLY A 210 9.38 -25.79 -19.90
N GLY A 211 9.41 -24.49 -19.58
CA GLY A 211 9.82 -23.99 -18.26
C GLY A 211 8.81 -24.33 -17.15
N PRO A 212 9.21 -24.19 -15.87
CA PRO A 212 8.36 -24.55 -14.73
C PRO A 212 7.26 -23.51 -14.43
N VAL A 213 7.35 -22.32 -15.02
CA VAL A 213 6.51 -21.16 -14.64
C VAL A 213 5.73 -20.57 -15.81
N TYR A 214 4.53 -20.08 -15.51
CA TYR A 214 3.69 -19.27 -16.39
C TYR A 214 3.20 -18.07 -15.60
N TRP A 215 3.37 -16.85 -16.11
CA TRP A 215 2.97 -15.64 -15.39
C TRP A 215 1.90 -14.86 -16.15
N PHE A 216 1.08 -14.12 -15.40
CA PHE A 216 0.16 -13.12 -15.89
C PHE A 216 0.60 -11.73 -15.42
N ASP A 217 0.72 -10.81 -16.37
CA ASP A 217 1.05 -9.41 -16.07
C ASP A 217 -0.24 -8.68 -15.66
N PHE A 218 -0.50 -8.61 -14.37
CA PHE A 218 -1.59 -7.81 -13.80
C PHE A 218 -1.07 -6.46 -13.32
N PRO A 219 -1.90 -5.40 -13.32
CA PRO A 219 -1.51 -4.11 -12.77
C PRO A 219 -1.09 -4.22 -11.30
N GLY A 220 0.08 -3.68 -10.95
CA GLY A 220 0.59 -3.61 -9.58
C GLY A 220 1.14 -4.92 -8.98
N THR A 221 0.34 -5.99 -8.98
CA THR A 221 0.69 -7.31 -8.41
C THR A 221 0.38 -8.42 -9.40
N HIS A 222 1.40 -9.11 -9.88
CA HIS A 222 1.31 -10.17 -10.88
C HIS A 222 0.86 -11.51 -10.30
N LEU A 223 0.46 -12.44 -11.17
CA LEU A 223 0.16 -13.82 -10.81
C LEU A 223 1.19 -14.75 -11.47
N ILE A 224 1.85 -15.59 -10.68
CA ILE A 224 2.79 -16.61 -11.17
C ILE A 224 2.20 -17.99 -10.85
N LEU A 225 2.02 -18.80 -11.88
CA LEU A 225 1.77 -20.22 -11.75
C LEU A 225 3.13 -20.93 -11.79
N ASP A 226 3.41 -21.75 -10.79
CA ASP A 226 4.65 -22.53 -10.71
C ASP A 226 4.31 -24.01 -10.59
N ALA A 227 4.91 -24.83 -11.45
CA ALA A 227 4.75 -26.28 -11.41
C ALA A 227 5.85 -26.98 -10.59
N ASP A 228 6.83 -26.22 -10.10
CA ASP A 228 7.97 -26.68 -9.30
C ASP A 228 8.76 -27.82 -9.96
N THR A 229 8.63 -28.02 -11.26
CA THR A 229 9.17 -29.21 -11.93
C THR A 229 10.68 -29.30 -11.81
N ASN A 230 11.36 -28.15 -11.83
CA ASN A 230 12.81 -28.07 -11.64
C ASN A 230 13.19 -28.19 -10.16
N ASN A 231 12.44 -27.51 -9.28
CA ASN A 231 12.67 -27.51 -7.83
C ASN A 231 12.59 -28.92 -7.24
N ARG A 232 11.59 -29.71 -7.66
CA ARG A 232 11.37 -31.09 -7.23
C ARG A 232 12.50 -32.06 -7.64
N LEU A 233 13.41 -31.65 -8.54
CA LEU A 233 14.61 -32.42 -8.88
C LEU A 233 15.73 -32.24 -7.86
N ASP A 234 15.73 -31.15 -7.07
CA ASP A 234 16.71 -30.94 -6.01
C ASP A 234 16.32 -31.74 -4.75
N PRO A 235 17.15 -32.69 -4.28
CA PRO A 235 16.87 -33.47 -3.07
C PRO A 235 16.73 -32.62 -1.79
N LYS A 236 17.29 -31.40 -1.77
CA LYS A 236 17.19 -30.46 -0.64
C LYS A 236 15.85 -29.75 -0.62
N TRP A 237 15.17 -29.62 -1.75
CA TRP A 237 13.89 -28.94 -1.84
C TRP A 237 12.80 -29.71 -1.10
N LYS A 238 11.85 -28.96 -0.54
CA LYS A 238 10.66 -29.44 0.18
C LYS A 238 9.47 -28.54 -0.16
N GLU A 239 8.26 -29.09 -0.16
CA GLU A 239 7.03 -28.33 -0.48
C GLU A 239 6.85 -27.10 0.42
N ASN A 240 7.31 -27.14 1.68
CA ASN A 240 7.25 -25.96 2.54
C ASN A 240 8.20 -24.81 2.12
N MET A 241 8.99 -24.98 1.06
CA MET A 241 9.86 -23.95 0.46
C MET A 241 9.18 -23.21 -0.71
N GLU A 242 7.98 -23.64 -1.09
CA GLU A 242 7.10 -22.98 -2.05
C GLU A 242 6.80 -21.54 -1.59
N PRO A 243 7.27 -20.51 -2.32
CA PRO A 243 7.03 -19.13 -1.94
C PRO A 243 5.55 -18.80 -2.05
N LEU A 244 5.00 -18.03 -1.10
CA LEU A 244 3.63 -17.54 -1.15
C LEU A 244 3.50 -16.33 -2.08
N PHE A 245 4.42 -15.38 -1.94
CA PHE A 245 4.49 -14.18 -2.75
C PHE A 245 5.91 -13.64 -2.86
N MET A 246 6.09 -12.71 -3.79
CA MET A 246 7.36 -12.05 -4.11
C MET A 246 7.38 -10.62 -3.57
N LEU A 247 8.42 -10.29 -2.81
CA LEU A 247 8.81 -8.93 -2.49
C LEU A 247 9.90 -8.48 -3.47
N PRO A 248 9.69 -7.37 -4.20
CA PRO A 248 10.69 -6.87 -5.12
C PRO A 248 11.82 -6.19 -4.34
N VAL A 249 13.05 -6.29 -4.86
CA VAL A 249 14.23 -5.69 -4.26
C VAL A 249 15.03 -4.89 -5.28
N ARG A 250 15.68 -3.82 -4.81
CA ARG A 250 16.50 -2.94 -5.67
C ARG A 250 17.87 -3.51 -5.99
N ASP A 251 18.41 -4.28 -5.04
CA ASP A 251 19.65 -5.01 -5.15
C ASP A 251 19.50 -6.32 -4.37
N ILE A 252 19.84 -7.44 -5.03
CA ILE A 252 19.63 -8.76 -4.47
C ILE A 252 20.61 -9.09 -3.34
N ASP A 253 21.85 -8.59 -3.40
CA ASP A 253 22.88 -8.83 -2.39
C ASP A 253 22.61 -8.01 -1.14
N GLU A 254 22.20 -6.74 -1.30
CA GLU A 254 21.78 -5.91 -0.17
C GLU A 254 20.56 -6.50 0.54
N ALA A 255 19.57 -7.02 -0.22
CA ALA A 255 18.42 -7.70 0.35
C ALA A 255 18.81 -8.98 1.11
N TYR A 256 19.72 -9.78 0.54
CA TYR A 256 20.20 -11.01 1.17
C TYR A 256 20.95 -10.74 2.48
N GLN A 257 21.73 -9.66 2.53
CA GLN A 257 22.40 -9.21 3.75
C GLN A 257 21.42 -8.63 4.78
N TYR A 258 20.44 -7.84 4.33
CA TYR A 258 19.45 -7.21 5.20
C TYR A 258 18.62 -8.23 5.99
N LEU A 259 18.31 -9.38 5.37
CA LEU A 259 17.58 -10.47 6.02
C LEU A 259 18.40 -11.25 7.05
N ASN A 260 19.72 -11.04 7.13
CA ASN A 260 20.55 -11.67 8.14
C ASN A 260 20.07 -11.31 9.56
N GLY A 261 19.78 -12.33 10.37
CA GLY A 261 19.22 -12.16 11.70
C GLY A 261 17.76 -11.67 11.75
N LYS A 262 17.06 -11.56 10.60
CA LYS A 262 15.63 -11.21 10.52
C LYS A 262 14.76 -12.36 10.04
N ALA A 263 15.29 -13.20 9.17
CA ALA A 263 14.61 -14.34 8.59
C ALA A 263 15.59 -15.49 8.30
N GLU A 264 15.10 -16.72 8.27
CA GLU A 264 15.85 -17.85 7.73
C GLU A 264 15.91 -17.71 6.21
N ARG A 265 17.11 -17.63 5.65
CA ARG A 265 17.33 -17.62 4.19
C ARG A 265 17.48 -19.06 3.74
N LEU A 266 16.66 -19.49 2.78
CA LEU A 266 16.62 -20.89 2.35
C LEU A 266 17.81 -21.25 1.45
N PHE A 267 18.19 -20.34 0.56
CA PHE A 267 19.27 -20.52 -0.40
C PHE A 267 20.01 -19.20 -0.64
N GLU A 268 21.21 -19.29 -1.18
CA GLU A 268 21.95 -18.13 -1.72
C GLU A 268 21.25 -17.57 -2.98
N PRO A 269 21.45 -16.29 -3.35
CA PRO A 269 20.84 -15.70 -4.54
C PRO A 269 21.15 -16.45 -5.84
N GLU A 270 20.11 -16.92 -6.51
CA GLU A 270 20.14 -17.47 -7.86
C GLU A 270 20.06 -16.32 -8.88
N ARG A 271 20.79 -16.45 -10.00
CA ARG A 271 20.95 -15.37 -10.98
C ARG A 271 20.70 -15.88 -12.39
N HIS A 272 19.72 -15.27 -13.06
CA HIS A 272 19.25 -15.62 -14.39
C HIS A 272 19.17 -14.38 -15.28
N GLY A 273 20.32 -13.91 -15.76
CA GLY A 273 20.40 -12.78 -16.70
C GLY A 273 19.78 -11.50 -16.15
N SER A 274 18.54 -11.21 -16.55
CA SER A 274 17.76 -10.02 -16.16
C SER A 274 17.01 -10.17 -14.83
N MET A 275 17.24 -11.23 -14.07
CA MET A 275 16.59 -11.50 -12.79
C MET A 275 17.55 -12.15 -11.80
N ALA A 276 17.36 -11.87 -10.51
CA ALA A 276 17.99 -12.61 -9.43
C ALA A 276 17.01 -12.76 -8.26
N TYR A 277 16.99 -13.91 -7.61
CA TYR A 277 16.06 -14.16 -6.50
C TYR A 277 16.65 -15.10 -5.45
N PHE A 278 16.05 -15.10 -4.26
CA PHE A 278 16.20 -16.16 -3.27
C PHE A 278 14.94 -16.24 -2.41
N ASN A 279 14.72 -17.39 -1.77
CA ASN A 279 13.61 -17.59 -0.85
C ASN A 279 14.06 -17.49 0.61
N PHE A 280 13.17 -17.04 1.48
CA PHE A 280 13.37 -16.94 2.92
C PHE A 280 12.07 -17.25 3.66
N ARG A 281 12.14 -17.62 4.95
CA ARG A 281 10.95 -17.95 5.74
C ARG A 281 10.47 -16.79 6.60
N GLU A 282 9.16 -16.60 6.62
CA GLU A 282 8.48 -15.82 7.66
C GLU A 282 8.38 -16.64 8.97
N PRO A 283 8.08 -16.01 10.13
CA PRO A 283 8.14 -16.64 11.45
C PRO A 283 7.27 -17.90 11.61
N GLU A 284 6.17 -18.03 10.87
CA GLU A 284 5.32 -19.23 10.89
C GLU A 284 5.73 -20.29 9.86
N GLY A 285 6.88 -20.10 9.20
CA GLY A 285 7.54 -21.09 8.38
C GLY A 285 7.18 -21.05 6.89
N LYS A 286 6.26 -20.19 6.45
CA LYS A 286 5.95 -20.03 5.01
C LYS A 286 7.13 -19.39 4.29
N ALA A 287 7.41 -19.83 3.07
CA ALA A 287 8.45 -19.21 2.26
C ALA A 287 7.91 -17.96 1.56
N LEU A 288 8.75 -16.94 1.44
CA LEU A 288 8.58 -15.73 0.64
C LEU A 288 9.76 -15.64 -0.34
N MET A 289 9.58 -14.94 -1.45
CA MET A 289 10.66 -14.70 -2.42
C MET A 289 11.09 -13.23 -2.38
N ALA A 290 12.40 -12.97 -2.34
CA ALA A 290 12.97 -11.67 -2.67
C ALA A 290 13.47 -11.71 -4.11
N CYS A 291 13.08 -10.74 -4.95
CA CYS A 291 13.42 -10.77 -6.37
C CYS A 291 13.84 -9.40 -6.91
N TRP A 292 15.01 -9.36 -7.56
CA TRP A 292 15.49 -8.25 -8.36
C TRP A 292 15.22 -8.52 -9.83
N THR A 293 14.82 -7.49 -10.58
CA THR A 293 14.67 -7.56 -12.05
C THR A 293 15.31 -6.35 -12.71
N ALA A 294 15.94 -6.55 -13.86
CA ALA A 294 16.65 -5.49 -14.59
C ALA A 294 15.69 -4.47 -15.22
N GLN A 295 14.48 -4.90 -15.58
CA GLN A 295 13.40 -4.04 -16.09
C GLN A 295 12.09 -4.51 -15.47
N PRO A 296 11.51 -3.76 -14.52
CA PRO A 296 10.17 -4.06 -14.05
C PRO A 296 9.19 -3.92 -15.22
N SER A 297 8.29 -4.88 -15.36
CA SER A 297 7.19 -4.87 -16.33
C SER A 297 6.36 -3.59 -16.17
N SER A 298 5.92 -3.04 -17.30
CA SER A 298 4.89 -1.99 -17.31
C SER A 298 3.53 -2.63 -17.09
N ASP A 299 2.64 -1.92 -16.38
CA ASP A 299 1.25 -2.35 -16.23
C ASP A 299 0.58 -2.39 -17.62
N PRO A 300 0.10 -3.56 -18.09
CA PRO A 300 -0.50 -3.66 -19.41
C PRO A 300 -1.89 -3.02 -19.45
N GLU A 301 -2.25 -2.43 -20.59
CA GLU A 301 -3.65 -2.06 -20.86
C GLU A 301 -4.46 -3.33 -21.15
N TRP A 302 -5.56 -3.50 -20.41
CA TRP A 302 -6.40 -4.70 -20.49
C TRP A 302 -7.67 -4.47 -21.32
N THR A 303 -8.02 -5.47 -22.14
CA THR A 303 -9.19 -5.47 -23.04
C THR A 303 -10.01 -6.77 -22.96
N GLY A 304 -9.84 -7.56 -21.91
CA GLY A 304 -10.59 -8.81 -21.73
C GLY A 304 -12.08 -8.57 -21.50
N THR A 305 -12.87 -9.64 -21.65
CA THR A 305 -14.34 -9.58 -21.59
C THR A 305 -14.92 -10.18 -20.31
N SER A 306 -14.07 -10.69 -19.40
CA SER A 306 -14.55 -11.27 -18.14
C SER A 306 -15.09 -10.17 -17.21
N PRO A 307 -16.20 -10.40 -16.49
CA PRO A 307 -16.62 -9.51 -15.42
C PRO A 307 -15.62 -9.48 -14.25
N ILE A 308 -14.74 -10.49 -14.14
CA ILE A 308 -13.68 -10.58 -13.14
C ILE A 308 -12.42 -9.95 -13.69
N ARG A 309 -11.90 -8.93 -13.01
CA ARG A 309 -10.73 -8.18 -13.48
C ARG A 309 -9.43 -8.94 -13.23
N PRO A 310 -8.44 -8.82 -14.12
CA PRO A 310 -7.07 -9.31 -13.90
C PRO A 310 -6.32 -8.37 -12.93
N MET A 311 -6.86 -8.21 -11.73
CA MET A 311 -6.33 -7.31 -10.71
C MET A 311 -6.47 -8.00 -9.36
N ILE A 312 -5.33 -8.19 -8.69
CA ILE A 312 -5.29 -8.75 -7.34
C ILE A 312 -5.47 -7.60 -6.36
N GLY A 313 -6.58 -7.61 -5.61
CA GLY A 313 -6.88 -6.60 -4.59
C GLY A 313 -6.25 -6.93 -3.24
N GLY A 314 -6.04 -8.21 -2.94
CA GLY A 314 -5.45 -8.67 -1.68
C GLY A 314 -4.72 -9.99 -1.79
N VAL A 315 -3.67 -10.17 -1.00
CA VAL A 315 -2.89 -11.41 -0.85
C VAL A 315 -2.98 -11.84 0.59
N PHE A 316 -3.43 -13.06 0.82
CA PHE A 316 -3.61 -13.56 2.18
C PHE A 316 -2.38 -14.34 2.63
N ALA A 317 -1.96 -14.08 3.86
CA ALA A 317 -1.02 -14.91 4.59
C ALA A 317 -1.70 -15.34 5.89
N ASP A 318 -2.13 -16.60 5.94
CA ASP A 318 -2.75 -17.16 7.15
C ASP A 318 -1.76 -17.14 8.31
N VAL A 319 -2.18 -16.71 9.49
CA VAL A 319 -1.33 -16.61 10.67
C VAL A 319 -2.00 -17.19 11.92
N LYS A 320 -1.22 -17.89 12.73
CA LYS A 320 -1.60 -18.39 14.06
C LYS A 320 -1.38 -17.35 15.15
N ASP A 321 -0.40 -16.46 15.00
CA ASP A 321 -0.16 -15.35 15.92
C ASP A 321 -0.12 -14.03 15.15
N LEU A 322 -1.28 -13.37 15.07
CA LEU A 322 -1.44 -12.13 14.31
C LEU A 322 -0.52 -11.02 14.81
N GLN A 323 -0.34 -10.89 16.13
CA GLN A 323 0.49 -9.82 16.70
C GLN A 323 1.96 -10.06 16.40
N ALA A 324 2.45 -11.29 16.56
CA ALA A 324 3.84 -11.63 16.24
C ALA A 324 4.12 -11.46 14.74
N ALA A 325 3.23 -11.94 13.88
CA ALA A 325 3.36 -11.79 12.43
C ALA A 325 3.32 -10.33 12.00
N ALA A 326 2.34 -9.55 12.46
CA ALA A 326 2.24 -8.12 12.16
C ALA A 326 3.48 -7.34 12.61
N ARG A 327 4.02 -7.62 13.81
CA ARG A 327 5.28 -7.03 14.27
C ARG A 327 6.45 -7.42 13.36
N TRP A 328 6.52 -8.66 12.90
CA TRP A 328 7.60 -9.10 12.03
C TRP A 328 7.54 -8.41 10.65
N TYR A 329 6.37 -8.40 9.99
CA TYR A 329 6.20 -7.75 8.68
C TYR A 329 6.45 -6.25 8.75
N THR A 330 5.89 -5.56 9.76
CA THR A 330 6.12 -4.12 9.94
C THR A 330 7.58 -3.80 10.24
N ASN A 331 8.27 -4.61 11.04
CA ASN A 331 9.72 -4.45 11.27
C ASN A 331 10.55 -4.70 10.01
N LEU A 332 10.21 -5.74 9.23
CA LEU A 332 10.89 -6.08 7.97
C LEU A 332 10.79 -4.95 6.95
N LEU A 333 9.64 -4.27 6.89
CA LEU A 333 9.36 -3.20 5.93
C LEU A 333 9.56 -1.80 6.52
N LYS A 334 10.05 -1.70 7.77
CA LYS A 334 10.22 -0.44 8.52
C LYS A 334 8.94 0.42 8.55
N LEU A 335 7.81 -0.23 8.81
CA LEU A 335 6.48 0.38 8.94
C LEU A 335 6.10 0.55 10.42
N PRO A 336 5.20 1.50 10.73
CA PRO A 336 4.62 1.61 12.07
C PRO A 336 3.77 0.37 12.37
N TYR A 337 3.91 -0.17 13.57
CA TYR A 337 3.06 -1.24 14.09
C TYR A 337 1.79 -0.64 14.69
N ASP A 338 0.64 -1.18 14.30
CA ASP A 338 -0.67 -0.78 14.83
C ASP A 338 -1.19 -1.87 15.77
N GLU A 339 -1.06 -1.64 17.07
CA GLU A 339 -1.51 -2.60 18.09
C GLU A 339 -3.03 -2.80 18.09
N LYS A 340 -3.80 -1.76 17.76
CA LYS A 340 -5.26 -1.84 17.71
C LYS A 340 -5.70 -2.71 16.54
N MET A 341 -5.11 -2.51 15.36
CA MET A 341 -5.40 -3.37 14.21
C MET A 341 -4.95 -4.82 14.46
N ALA A 342 -3.81 -5.03 15.12
CA ALA A 342 -3.32 -6.38 15.46
C ALA A 342 -4.15 -7.11 16.52
N SER A 343 -5.15 -6.45 17.12
CA SER A 343 -6.15 -7.05 18.00
C SER A 343 -7.41 -7.54 17.28
N GLN A 344 -7.52 -7.27 15.99
CA GLN A 344 -8.61 -7.78 15.13
C GLN A 344 -8.28 -9.19 14.62
N SER A 345 -9.07 -9.74 13.70
CA SER A 345 -8.80 -11.04 13.08
C SER A 345 -8.05 -10.95 11.75
N ILE A 346 -7.98 -9.77 11.13
CA ILE A 346 -7.17 -9.50 9.93
C ILE A 346 -6.32 -8.27 10.19
N TYR A 347 -5.05 -8.34 9.79
CA TYR A 347 -4.14 -7.20 9.79
C TYR A 347 -3.71 -6.88 8.36
N ALA A 348 -4.16 -5.74 7.83
CA ALA A 348 -3.71 -5.25 6.53
C ALA A 348 -2.35 -4.55 6.66
N VAL A 349 -1.27 -5.21 6.26
CA VAL A 349 0.05 -4.58 6.22
C VAL A 349 0.03 -3.48 5.16
N PRO A 350 0.33 -2.23 5.51
CA PRO A 350 0.24 -1.14 4.55
C PRO A 350 1.26 -1.29 3.41
N VAL A 351 0.80 -1.17 2.16
CA VAL A 351 1.63 -1.31 0.95
C VAL A 351 1.59 -0.03 0.11
N THR A 352 2.69 0.26 -0.59
CA THR A 352 2.81 1.49 -1.41
C THR A 352 1.97 1.48 -2.67
N ARG A 353 1.67 0.29 -3.21
CA ARG A 353 0.84 0.06 -4.40
C ARG A 353 0.57 -1.44 -4.58
N GLY A 354 -0.36 -1.77 -5.46
CA GLY A 354 -0.74 -3.14 -5.77
C GLY A 354 -1.64 -3.74 -4.69
N ALA A 355 -1.67 -5.07 -4.62
CA ALA A 355 -2.51 -5.81 -3.69
C ALA A 355 -2.15 -5.52 -2.23
N ALA A 356 -3.18 -5.41 -1.38
CA ALA A 356 -3.00 -5.39 0.07
C ALA A 356 -2.36 -6.71 0.55
N LEU A 357 -1.50 -6.65 1.55
CA LEU A 357 -1.00 -7.84 2.24
C LEU A 357 -1.84 -8.06 3.50
N LEU A 358 -2.65 -9.12 3.50
CA LEU A 358 -3.63 -9.42 4.54
C LEU A 358 -3.13 -10.58 5.40
N LEU A 359 -2.73 -10.30 6.64
CA LEU A 359 -2.43 -11.35 7.61
C LEU A 359 -3.75 -11.84 8.19
N ASP A 360 -4.18 -13.06 7.87
CA ASP A 360 -5.49 -13.59 8.25
C ASP A 360 -5.38 -14.58 9.41
N HIS A 361 -5.95 -14.22 10.56
CA HIS A 361 -6.06 -15.10 11.72
C HIS A 361 -7.40 -15.85 11.78
N ASN A 362 -8.40 -15.47 10.97
CA ASN A 362 -9.73 -16.09 10.99
C ASN A 362 -9.66 -17.58 10.69
N ARG A 363 -8.84 -18.01 9.72
CA ARG A 363 -8.72 -19.44 9.37
C ARG A 363 -8.31 -20.27 10.59
N HIS A 364 -7.34 -19.77 11.34
CA HIS A 364 -6.92 -20.42 12.58
C HIS A 364 -8.03 -20.44 13.63
N LEU A 365 -8.71 -19.31 13.84
CA LEU A 365 -9.82 -19.20 14.80
C LEU A 365 -11.00 -20.12 14.46
N ASN A 366 -11.26 -20.34 13.17
CA ASN A 366 -12.34 -21.20 12.68
C ASN A 366 -11.94 -22.68 12.61
N GLY A 367 -10.66 -23.01 12.79
CA GLY A 367 -10.15 -24.37 12.61
C GLY A 367 -10.18 -24.83 11.15
N ASP A 368 -10.13 -23.89 10.20
CA ASP A 368 -10.10 -24.20 8.77
C ASP A 368 -8.77 -24.88 8.40
N ASP A 369 -8.85 -25.83 7.48
CA ASP A 369 -7.69 -26.56 6.93
C ASP A 369 -7.27 -26.05 5.54
N PHE A 370 -7.83 -24.91 5.11
CA PHE A 370 -7.56 -24.28 3.83
C PHE A 370 -6.98 -22.88 3.98
N THR A 371 -6.29 -22.44 2.93
CA THR A 371 -5.76 -21.08 2.78
C THR A 371 -6.43 -20.42 1.58
N GLU A 372 -6.93 -19.20 1.76
CA GLU A 372 -7.25 -18.31 0.64
C GLU A 372 -5.92 -17.75 0.11
N ARG A 373 -5.67 -17.79 -1.20
CA ARG A 373 -4.37 -17.35 -1.73
C ARG A 373 -4.37 -15.85 -1.98
N PHE A 374 -5.39 -15.38 -2.68
CA PHE A 374 -5.54 -13.98 -3.06
C PHE A 374 -7.00 -13.68 -3.41
N LEU A 375 -7.31 -12.40 -3.45
CA LEU A 375 -8.58 -11.83 -3.85
C LEU A 375 -8.44 -11.10 -5.17
N VAL A 376 -9.39 -11.31 -6.08
CA VAL A 376 -9.54 -10.56 -7.34
C VAL A 376 -10.82 -9.77 -7.36
N GLU A 377 -10.78 -8.63 -8.05
CA GLU A 377 -11.87 -7.66 -8.02
C GLU A 377 -12.87 -7.82 -9.17
N THR A 378 -14.13 -7.48 -8.91
CA THR A 378 -15.21 -7.29 -9.89
C THR A 378 -16.00 -6.03 -9.54
N HIS A 379 -16.66 -5.43 -10.53
CA HIS A 379 -17.63 -4.34 -10.30
C HIS A 379 -19.07 -4.82 -10.21
N ASP A 380 -19.30 -6.10 -10.48
CA ASP A 380 -20.61 -6.71 -10.43
C ASP A 380 -20.41 -8.16 -10.00
N ILE A 381 -20.65 -8.42 -8.72
CA ILE A 381 -20.47 -9.75 -8.12
C ILE A 381 -21.48 -10.75 -8.68
N GLN A 382 -22.66 -10.29 -9.10
CA GLN A 382 -23.70 -11.15 -9.68
C GLN A 382 -23.29 -11.60 -11.08
N ALA A 383 -22.80 -10.68 -11.91
CA ALA A 383 -22.26 -10.99 -13.23
C ALA A 383 -21.05 -11.92 -13.13
N ALA A 384 -20.15 -11.68 -12.16
CA ALA A 384 -19.01 -12.56 -11.89
C ALA A 384 -19.46 -13.98 -11.50
N LEU A 385 -20.43 -14.11 -10.58
CA LEU A 385 -20.96 -15.39 -10.16
C LEU A 385 -21.62 -16.17 -11.31
N ALA A 386 -22.43 -15.48 -12.12
CA ALA A 386 -23.06 -16.08 -13.29
C ALA A 386 -22.02 -16.57 -14.31
N TYR A 387 -20.99 -15.75 -14.57
CA TYR A 387 -19.90 -16.10 -15.48
C TYR A 387 -19.15 -17.36 -15.03
N VAL A 388 -18.73 -17.45 -13.76
CA VAL A 388 -18.00 -18.62 -13.26
C VAL A 388 -18.84 -19.90 -13.32
N GLN A 389 -20.15 -19.80 -13.08
CA GLN A 389 -21.09 -20.91 -13.19
C GLN A 389 -21.24 -21.37 -14.65
N GLU A 390 -21.43 -20.43 -15.59
CA GLU A 390 -21.50 -20.73 -17.02
C GLU A 390 -20.21 -21.39 -17.54
N GLN A 391 -19.05 -20.92 -17.05
CA GLN A 391 -17.76 -21.49 -17.40
C GLN A 391 -17.49 -22.85 -16.74
N GLY A 392 -18.38 -23.35 -15.87
CA GLY A 392 -18.26 -24.63 -15.18
C GLY A 392 -17.16 -24.66 -14.11
N MET A 393 -16.80 -23.50 -13.55
CA MET A 393 -15.78 -23.39 -12.51
C MET A 393 -16.33 -23.84 -11.15
N ARG A 394 -15.46 -24.40 -10.31
CA ARG A 394 -15.86 -24.95 -9.01
C ARG A 394 -15.92 -23.84 -7.97
N LEU A 395 -17.09 -23.64 -7.36
CA LEU A 395 -17.25 -22.77 -6.21
C LEU A 395 -16.69 -23.45 -4.95
N ALA A 396 -16.02 -22.66 -4.12
CA ALA A 396 -15.45 -23.04 -2.85
C ALA A 396 -16.25 -22.48 -1.65
N SER A 397 -17.13 -21.52 -1.92
CA SER A 397 -18.13 -20.98 -0.99
C SER A 397 -19.37 -20.51 -1.76
N GLU A 398 -20.47 -20.30 -1.05
CA GLU A 398 -21.60 -19.51 -1.56
C GLU A 398 -21.24 -18.02 -1.60
N LEU A 399 -22.07 -17.25 -2.31
CA LEU A 399 -22.00 -15.79 -2.28
C LEU A 399 -22.34 -15.28 -0.88
N ARG A 400 -21.47 -14.45 -0.34
CA ARG A 400 -21.66 -13.76 0.94
C ARG A 400 -21.73 -12.28 0.70
N ASP A 401 -22.66 -11.63 1.39
CA ASP A 401 -22.82 -10.19 1.36
C ASP A 401 -22.48 -9.64 2.75
N VAL A 402 -21.34 -8.97 2.87
CA VAL A 402 -20.82 -8.39 4.13
C VAL A 402 -20.79 -6.86 4.04
N PRO A 403 -20.69 -6.12 5.15
CA PRO A 403 -20.78 -4.65 5.13
C PRO A 403 -19.80 -3.97 4.16
N GLU A 404 -18.55 -4.44 4.08
CA GLU A 404 -17.51 -3.83 3.24
C GLU A 404 -17.46 -4.34 1.79
N MET A 405 -18.02 -5.53 1.52
CA MET A 405 -17.91 -6.17 0.20
C MET A 405 -18.96 -7.26 -0.01
N ALA A 406 -19.14 -7.69 -1.26
CA ALA A 406 -19.79 -8.94 -1.60
C ALA A 406 -18.77 -9.89 -2.23
N GLU A 407 -18.74 -11.16 -1.82
CA GLU A 407 -17.67 -12.09 -2.20
C GLU A 407 -18.10 -13.55 -2.32
N PHE A 408 -17.39 -14.32 -3.13
CA PHE A 408 -17.42 -15.79 -3.14
C PHE A 408 -16.03 -16.35 -3.45
N ALA A 409 -15.77 -17.59 -3.08
CA ALA A 409 -14.51 -18.26 -3.35
C ALA A 409 -14.63 -19.31 -4.46
N LEU A 410 -13.56 -19.50 -5.22
CA LEU A 410 -13.38 -20.51 -6.28
C LEU A 410 -12.29 -21.50 -5.90
N LEU A 411 -12.38 -22.72 -6.44
CA LEU A 411 -11.28 -23.69 -6.48
C LEU A 411 -10.69 -23.72 -7.87
N ASP A 412 -9.38 -23.51 -7.96
CA ASP A 412 -8.62 -23.78 -9.19
C ASP A 412 -8.54 -25.32 -9.45
N PRO A 413 -7.93 -25.76 -10.57
CA PRO A 413 -7.79 -27.18 -10.88
C PRO A 413 -7.02 -28.01 -9.85
N ASP A 414 -6.18 -27.36 -9.04
CA ASP A 414 -5.32 -27.96 -8.02
C ASP A 414 -5.89 -27.79 -6.60
N GLY A 415 -7.04 -27.14 -6.45
CA GLY A 415 -7.72 -26.93 -5.19
C GLY A 415 -7.30 -25.65 -4.45
N ASN A 416 -6.48 -24.79 -5.05
CA ASN A 416 -6.17 -23.48 -4.48
C ASN A 416 -7.44 -22.61 -4.44
N ARG A 417 -7.63 -21.91 -3.33
CA ARG A 417 -8.80 -21.04 -3.12
C ARG A 417 -8.50 -19.60 -3.53
N ILE A 418 -9.38 -19.03 -4.35
CA ILE A 418 -9.29 -17.66 -4.85
C ILE A 418 -10.59 -16.95 -4.49
N VAL A 419 -10.52 -15.77 -3.88
CA VAL A 419 -11.70 -14.97 -3.56
C VAL A 419 -12.00 -14.03 -4.72
N VAL A 420 -13.26 -13.92 -5.11
CA VAL A 420 -13.76 -12.91 -6.04
C VAL A 420 -14.62 -11.95 -5.22
N ALA A 421 -14.32 -10.64 -5.27
CA ALA A 421 -15.03 -9.65 -4.47
C ALA A 421 -15.39 -8.38 -5.23
N GLU A 422 -16.55 -7.83 -4.89
CA GLU A 422 -16.99 -6.48 -5.23
C GLU A 422 -16.91 -5.63 -3.97
N MET A 423 -16.05 -4.61 -3.98
CA MET A 423 -15.91 -3.66 -2.88
C MET A 423 -17.06 -2.66 -2.91
N LYS A 424 -17.64 -2.32 -1.74
CA LYS A 424 -18.82 -1.44 -1.62
C LYS A 424 -18.49 0.04 -1.41
#